data_AF-A0A5J5C7E3-F1
#
_entry.id   AF-A0A5J5C7E3-F1
#
_cell.length_a   1.000
_cell.length_b   1.000
_cell.length_c   1.000
_cell.angle_alpha   90.00
_cell.angle_beta   90.00
_cell.angle_gamma   90.00
#
_symmetry.space_group_name_H-M   'P 1'
#
loop_
_entity.id
_entity.type
_entity.pdbx_description
1 polymer ?
#
loop_
_entity_poly.entity_id
_entity_poly.type
_entity_poly.pdbx_seq_one_letter_code
_entity_poly.pdbx_strand_id
1 'polypeptide(L)'
;MDMKTIDQFILGGAIASLLGFVLLYYSFQVKKKSNRASIEIRSDEQVENPDDGECQPGTAGNTEIIIVGAGVAGSALACTLGKDGRRVLVIERDLTEPDRIVGELLQPGGYLKLIELGLEDCVNEIDAQRVLGYTLFKDGKNTKLSYPLKDFHSDVAGRSFHNGRFIQRMREKAASLPNVRLEQGTVTSLVEEKGTIKGVQYKTKTGEEMTAYAPLTIVCDGCFSNLRRSLCNPKVNIPSCFVALILKNCQLPYKNHGHVILANPSPILLYQISSTEIRCLVDVPGQKVPSITNGEMAHYLKTNVAPQVYNLVAMKPSKLSLFYHSFKIYYQGITGNHI
;
A
#
# COMPACT_ATOMS: atom_id res chain seq x y z
N MET A 1 1.81 21.03 -50.51
CA MET A 1 0.91 20.19 -49.70
C MET A 1 -0.40 20.14 -50.45
N ASP A 2 -0.87 18.94 -50.80
CA ASP A 2 -1.96 18.77 -51.77
C ASP A 2 -3.31 19.19 -51.17
N MET A 3 -4.22 19.73 -51.99
CA MET A 3 -5.49 20.31 -51.53
C MET A 3 -6.38 19.26 -50.81
N LYS A 4 -6.27 17.99 -51.20
CA LYS A 4 -6.94 16.85 -50.54
C LYS A 4 -6.42 16.56 -49.13
N THR A 5 -5.16 16.90 -48.84
CA THR A 5 -4.55 16.69 -47.52
C THR A 5 -5.07 17.71 -46.51
N ILE A 6 -5.34 18.94 -46.96
CA ILE A 6 -5.86 20.03 -46.12
C ILE A 6 -7.30 19.72 -45.66
N ASP A 7 -8.16 19.21 -46.57
CA ASP A 7 -9.53 18.83 -46.23
C ASP A 7 -9.60 17.68 -45.21
N GLN A 8 -8.68 16.72 -45.25
CA GLN A 8 -8.60 15.65 -44.24
C GLN A 8 -8.22 16.19 -42.85
N PHE A 9 -7.35 17.19 -42.77
CA PHE A 9 -6.99 17.81 -41.49
C PHE A 9 -8.12 18.67 -40.93
N ILE A 10 -8.86 19.39 -41.79
CA ILE A 10 -10.02 20.18 -41.38
C ILE A 10 -11.15 19.27 -40.89
N LEU A 11 -11.43 18.18 -41.62
CA LEU A 11 -12.45 17.20 -41.23
C LEU A 11 -12.07 16.46 -39.93
N GLY A 12 -10.80 16.07 -39.78
CA GLY A 12 -10.28 15.47 -38.56
C GLY A 12 -10.36 16.41 -37.35
N GLY A 13 -10.05 17.70 -37.55
CA GLY A 13 -10.18 18.73 -36.51
C GLY A 13 -11.63 18.96 -36.07
N ALA A 14 -12.57 18.97 -37.02
CA ALA A 14 -14.00 19.12 -36.72
C ALA A 14 -14.55 17.94 -35.90
N ILE A 15 -14.17 16.70 -36.24
CA ILE A 15 -14.59 15.49 -35.52
C ILE A 15 -14.00 15.47 -34.11
N ALA A 16 -12.71 15.81 -33.95
CA ALA A 16 -12.06 15.88 -32.64
C ALA A 16 -12.70 16.94 -31.72
N SER A 17 -13.10 18.09 -32.28
CA SER A 17 -13.77 19.16 -31.53
C SER A 17 -15.18 18.75 -31.08
N LEU A 18 -15.93 18.03 -31.94
CA LEU A 18 -17.26 17.52 -31.60
C LEU A 18 -17.20 16.47 -30.47
N LEU A 19 -16.24 15.54 -30.53
CA LEU A 19 -16.01 14.54 -29.48
C LEU A 19 -15.58 15.18 -28.15
N GLY A 20 -14.74 16.23 -28.20
CA GLY A 20 -14.36 17.02 -27.03
C GLY A 20 -15.56 17.70 -26.35
N PHE A 21 -16.49 18.26 -27.14
CA PHE A 21 -17.70 18.88 -26.61
C PHE A 21 -18.66 17.87 -25.98
N VAL A 22 -18.81 16.67 -26.56
CA VAL A 22 -19.63 15.60 -25.99
C VAL A 22 -19.05 15.11 -24.65
N LEU A 23 -17.72 14.96 -24.56
CA LEU A 23 -17.04 14.57 -23.31
C LEU A 23 -17.15 15.64 -22.21
N LEU A 24 -17.04 16.91 -22.59
CA LEU A 24 -17.25 18.04 -21.66
C LEU A 24 -18.71 18.12 -21.18
N TYR A 25 -19.68 17.90 -22.09
CA TYR A 25 -21.10 17.88 -21.76
C TYR A 25 -21.46 16.73 -20.79
N TYR A 26 -20.93 15.52 -21.02
CA TYR A 26 -21.09 14.39 -20.11
C TYR A 26 -20.46 14.65 -18.74
N SER A 27 -19.27 15.26 -18.71
CA SER A 27 -18.60 15.64 -17.46
C SER A 27 -19.41 16.66 -16.65
N PHE A 28 -20.09 17.60 -17.33
CA PHE A 28 -20.97 18.57 -16.69
C PHE A 28 -22.27 17.96 -16.15
N GLN A 29 -22.87 17.00 -16.87
CA GLN A 29 -24.04 16.25 -16.42
C GLN A 29 -23.76 15.42 -15.15
N VAL A 30 -22.59 14.77 -15.08
CA VAL A 30 -22.15 13.99 -13.90
C VAL A 30 -21.94 14.90 -12.68
N LYS A 31 -21.33 16.08 -12.87
CA LYS A 31 -21.17 17.07 -11.78
C LYS A 31 -22.51 17.61 -11.26
N LYS A 32 -23.52 17.77 -12.13
CA LYS A 32 -24.85 18.27 -11.72
C LYS A 32 -25.63 17.25 -10.90
N LYS A 33 -25.38 15.95 -11.08
CA LYS A 33 -26.05 14.87 -10.31
C LYS A 33 -25.44 14.66 -8.91
N SER A 34 -24.18 15.05 -8.71
CA SER A 34 -23.51 14.95 -7.40
C SER A 34 -23.90 16.05 -6.40
N ASN A 35 -24.51 17.16 -6.86
CA ASN A 35 -24.82 18.33 -6.02
C ASN A 35 -26.28 18.43 -5.55
N ARG A 36 -27.09 17.38 -5.70
CA ARG A 36 -28.46 17.32 -5.16
C ARG A 36 -28.72 16.00 -4.45
N ALA A 37 -28.26 15.91 -3.20
CA ALA A 37 -28.79 14.98 -2.21
C ALA A 37 -28.60 15.61 -0.82
N SER A 38 -29.54 16.49 -0.46
CA SER A 38 -29.72 17.00 0.91
C SER A 38 -30.66 16.04 1.65
N ILE A 39 -30.22 15.56 2.81
CA ILE A 39 -30.96 14.65 3.69
C ILE A 39 -31.91 15.48 4.57
N GLU A 40 -33.22 15.21 4.46
CA GLU A 40 -34.23 15.65 5.43
C GLU A 40 -34.26 14.66 6.60
N ILE A 41 -34.14 15.19 7.83
CA ILE A 41 -34.29 14.46 9.08
C ILE A 41 -35.76 14.55 9.49
N ARG A 42 -36.40 13.40 9.73
CA ARG A 42 -37.72 13.31 10.35
C ARG A 42 -37.62 12.48 11.63
N SER A 43 -38.15 13.03 12.71
CA SER A 43 -38.09 12.59 14.10
C SER A 43 -39.13 11.54 14.47
N ASP A 44 -38.72 10.70 15.43
CA ASP A 44 -39.45 9.89 16.43
C ASP A 44 -40.58 8.92 16.01
N GLU A 45 -40.39 7.65 16.43
CA GLU A 45 -41.37 6.95 17.26
C GLU A 45 -40.70 5.82 18.07
N GLN A 46 -40.99 5.79 19.37
CA GLN A 46 -40.55 4.80 20.35
C GLN A 46 -41.43 3.54 20.28
N VAL A 47 -40.85 2.33 20.45
CA VAL A 47 -41.61 1.14 20.88
C VAL A 47 -40.73 0.25 21.79
N GLU A 48 -41.38 -0.27 22.83
CA GLU A 48 -40.93 -0.92 24.05
C GLU A 48 -40.33 -2.35 23.90
N ASN A 49 -39.57 -2.75 24.92
CA ASN A 49 -39.04 -4.11 25.14
C ASN A 49 -40.12 -5.11 25.58
N PRO A 50 -39.87 -6.41 25.39
CA PRO A 50 -39.98 -7.32 26.53
C PRO A 50 -38.81 -8.31 26.67
N ASP A 51 -38.75 -8.86 27.87
CA ASP A 51 -37.65 -9.55 28.56
C ASP A 51 -37.62 -11.09 28.34
N ASP A 52 -36.52 -11.68 28.82
CA ASP A 52 -36.25 -13.07 29.26
C ASP A 52 -36.12 -14.24 28.27
N GLY A 53 -34.92 -14.88 28.29
CA GLY A 53 -34.67 -16.22 27.75
C GLY A 53 -33.20 -16.66 27.64
N GLU A 54 -32.70 -17.31 28.70
CA GLU A 54 -31.57 -18.27 28.77
C GLU A 54 -30.10 -17.84 28.47
N CYS A 55 -29.24 -18.13 29.46
CA CYS A 55 -27.79 -18.00 29.42
C CYS A 55 -27.12 -18.94 28.40
N GLN A 56 -26.58 -18.38 27.31
CA GLN A 56 -25.62 -19.06 26.43
C GLN A 56 -24.17 -18.63 26.73
N PRO A 57 -23.19 -19.56 26.70
CA PRO A 57 -21.82 -19.27 27.04
C PRO A 57 -21.11 -18.55 25.87
N GLY A 58 -20.70 -17.29 26.11
CA GLY A 58 -19.77 -16.51 25.26
C GLY A 58 -20.45 -15.66 24.19
N THR A 59 -20.66 -14.38 24.47
CA THR A 59 -21.29 -13.37 23.58
C THR A 59 -20.58 -13.18 22.23
N ALA A 60 -20.93 -14.00 21.25
CA ALA A 60 -20.57 -13.88 19.84
C ALA A 60 -21.60 -13.04 19.03
N GLY A 61 -22.20 -12.01 19.64
CA GLY A 61 -23.46 -11.43 19.16
C GLY A 61 -23.44 -9.99 18.64
N ASN A 62 -22.28 -9.37 18.39
CA ASN A 62 -22.27 -7.92 18.11
C ASN A 62 -21.27 -7.43 17.05
N THR A 63 -20.67 -8.28 16.23
CA THR A 63 -19.78 -7.81 15.15
C THR A 63 -20.60 -7.42 13.92
N GLU A 64 -20.48 -6.19 13.45
CA GLU A 64 -21.11 -5.72 12.21
C GLU A 64 -20.21 -5.97 10.99
N ILE A 65 -18.89 -5.87 11.17
CA ILE A 65 -17.93 -5.94 10.06
C ILE A 65 -16.74 -6.79 10.48
N ILE A 66 -16.39 -7.78 9.67
CA ILE A 66 -15.13 -8.52 9.77
C ILE A 66 -14.15 -7.98 8.73
N ILE A 67 -12.93 -7.64 9.16
CA ILE A 67 -11.82 -7.28 8.29
C ILE A 67 -10.76 -8.37 8.40
N VAL A 68 -10.42 -8.99 7.27
CA VAL A 68 -9.37 -10.01 7.20
C VAL A 68 -8.05 -9.34 6.84
N GLY A 69 -7.12 -9.26 7.79
CA GLY A 69 -5.80 -8.65 7.64
C GLY A 69 -5.72 -7.22 8.20
N ALA A 70 -4.79 -6.97 9.12
CA ALA A 70 -4.48 -5.67 9.72
C ALA A 70 -3.22 -5.06 9.09
N GLY A 71 -3.18 -5.03 7.75
CA GLY A 71 -2.19 -4.27 6.97
C GLY A 71 -2.56 -2.79 6.84
N VAL A 72 -2.04 -2.09 5.83
CA VAL A 72 -2.37 -0.68 5.55
C VAL A 72 -3.88 -0.51 5.34
N ALA A 73 -4.46 -1.27 4.41
CA ALA A 73 -5.88 -1.16 4.05
C ALA A 73 -6.79 -1.53 5.23
N GLY A 74 -6.57 -2.69 5.84
CA GLY A 74 -7.42 -3.18 6.93
C GLY A 74 -7.37 -2.30 8.18
N SER A 75 -6.19 -1.81 8.58
CA SER A 75 -6.07 -0.94 9.75
C SER A 75 -6.68 0.45 9.51
N ALA A 76 -6.45 1.03 8.32
CA ALA A 76 -7.06 2.32 7.96
C ALA A 76 -8.60 2.21 7.92
N LEU A 77 -9.11 1.12 7.33
CA LEU A 77 -10.54 0.86 7.24
C LEU A 77 -11.17 0.60 8.61
N ALA A 78 -10.51 -0.20 9.45
CA ALA A 78 -10.95 -0.44 10.82
C ALA A 78 -11.03 0.87 11.62
N CYS A 79 -10.03 1.74 11.50
CA CYS A 79 -10.05 3.03 12.18
C CYS A 79 -11.20 3.93 11.68
N THR A 80 -11.41 3.99 10.36
CA THR A 80 -12.48 4.80 9.76
C THR A 80 -13.86 4.31 10.18
N LEU A 81 -14.13 3.01 10.02
CA LEU A 81 -15.40 2.39 10.41
C LEU A 81 -15.62 2.46 11.93
N GLY A 82 -14.55 2.35 12.72
CA GLY A 82 -14.58 2.53 14.16
C GLY A 82 -14.98 3.96 14.56
N LYS A 83 -14.41 4.98 13.92
CA LYS A 83 -14.80 6.38 14.13
C LYS A 83 -16.27 6.63 13.75
N ASP A 84 -16.79 5.90 12.76
CA ASP A 84 -18.20 5.92 12.36
C ASP A 84 -19.13 5.10 13.30
N GLY A 85 -18.60 4.56 14.40
CA GLY A 85 -19.38 3.83 15.42
C GLY A 85 -19.67 2.37 15.10
N ARG A 86 -19.08 1.79 14.04
CA ARG A 86 -19.29 0.39 13.66
C ARG A 86 -18.53 -0.57 14.55
N ARG A 87 -19.11 -1.72 14.85
CA ARG A 87 -18.45 -2.78 15.62
C ARG A 87 -17.64 -3.68 14.71
N VAL A 88 -16.32 -3.47 14.72
CA VAL A 88 -15.39 -4.07 13.75
C VAL A 88 -14.54 -5.13 14.46
N LEU A 89 -14.49 -6.33 13.87
CA LEU A 89 -13.51 -7.36 14.20
C LEU A 89 -12.44 -7.40 13.12
N VAL A 90 -11.19 -7.17 13.48
CA VAL A 90 -10.04 -7.33 12.57
C VAL A 90 -9.26 -8.58 12.97
N ILE A 91 -9.10 -9.52 12.03
CA ILE A 91 -8.34 -10.76 12.26
C ILE A 91 -7.04 -10.68 11.46
N GLU A 92 -5.91 -10.67 12.16
CA GLU A 92 -4.58 -10.61 11.57
C GLU A 92 -3.75 -11.82 11.97
N ARG A 93 -3.07 -12.43 11.00
CA ARG A 93 -2.25 -13.62 11.23
C ARG A 93 -1.15 -13.37 12.26
N ASP A 94 -0.48 -12.23 12.15
CA ASP A 94 0.61 -11.86 13.03
C ASP A 94 0.56 -10.37 13.41
N LEU A 95 0.27 -10.11 14.69
CA LEU A 95 0.20 -8.77 15.28
C LEU A 95 1.57 -8.22 15.69
N THR A 96 2.65 -9.01 15.60
CA THR A 96 4.00 -8.48 15.80
C THR A 96 4.39 -7.50 14.69
N GLU A 97 5.41 -6.67 14.96
CA GLU A 97 5.92 -5.71 13.99
C GLU A 97 6.34 -6.42 12.69
N PRO A 98 5.71 -6.11 11.54
CA PRO A 98 6.05 -6.80 10.32
C PRO A 98 7.42 -6.38 9.77
N ASP A 99 8.28 -7.36 9.54
CA ASP A 99 9.56 -7.16 8.87
C ASP A 99 9.39 -7.39 7.36
N ARG A 100 9.25 -6.31 6.57
CA ARG A 100 8.94 -6.35 5.12
C ARG A 100 9.63 -5.19 4.39
N ILE A 101 9.88 -5.34 3.09
CA ILE A 101 10.46 -4.29 2.22
C ILE A 101 9.44 -3.46 1.44
N VAL A 102 8.18 -3.75 1.66
CA VAL A 102 7.08 -3.31 0.79
C VAL A 102 6.37 -2.15 1.47
N GLY A 103 5.97 -1.15 0.70
CA GLY A 103 5.23 0.00 1.26
C GLY A 103 6.03 0.85 2.25
N GLU A 104 7.32 1.07 1.95
CA GLU A 104 8.24 1.91 2.74
C GLU A 104 8.31 3.37 2.24
N LEU A 105 7.59 3.72 1.16
CA LEU A 105 7.52 5.09 0.63
C LEU A 105 6.08 5.45 0.27
N LEU A 106 5.47 6.30 1.10
CA LEU A 106 4.16 6.89 0.91
C LEU A 106 4.28 8.16 0.06
N GLN A 107 3.60 8.20 -1.08
CA GLN A 107 3.55 9.37 -1.96
C GLN A 107 2.80 10.54 -1.29
N PRO A 108 3.01 11.80 -1.72
CA PRO A 108 2.28 12.94 -1.17
C PRO A 108 0.76 12.78 -1.17
N GLY A 109 0.18 12.20 -2.23
CA GLY A 109 -1.25 11.90 -2.30
C GLY A 109 -1.72 10.89 -1.26
N GLY A 110 -0.89 9.88 -0.94
CA GLY A 110 -1.18 8.94 0.14
C GLY A 110 -1.10 9.60 1.51
N TYR A 111 -0.16 10.53 1.71
CA TYR A 111 -0.06 11.31 2.94
C TYR A 111 -1.27 12.24 3.13
N LEU A 112 -1.73 12.91 2.07
CA LEU A 112 -2.97 13.68 2.08
C LEU A 112 -4.18 12.83 2.48
N LYS A 113 -4.24 11.57 2.01
CA LYS A 113 -5.29 10.63 2.42
C LYS A 113 -5.19 10.20 3.87
N LEU A 114 -3.99 10.10 4.45
CA LEU A 114 -3.86 9.89 5.90
C LEU A 114 -4.41 11.07 6.68
N ILE A 115 -4.14 12.32 6.25
CA ILE A 115 -4.69 13.53 6.88
C ILE A 115 -6.22 13.52 6.82
N GLU A 116 -6.80 13.22 5.65
CA GLU A 116 -8.26 13.14 5.46
C GLU A 116 -8.92 12.11 6.40
N LEU A 117 -8.21 11.01 6.69
CA LEU A 117 -8.69 9.96 7.60
C LEU A 117 -8.34 10.22 9.08
N GLY A 118 -7.59 11.28 9.40
CA GLY A 118 -7.07 11.55 10.74
C GLY A 118 -6.13 10.46 11.24
N LEU A 119 -5.18 10.06 10.39
CA LEU A 119 -4.18 8.99 10.56
C LEU A 119 -2.75 9.46 10.26
N GLU A 120 -2.54 10.75 10.02
CA GLU A 120 -1.26 11.36 9.71
C GLU A 120 -0.25 11.24 10.86
N ASP A 121 -0.72 11.12 12.11
CA ASP A 121 0.12 10.89 13.27
C ASP A 121 0.76 9.49 13.29
N CYS A 122 0.26 8.55 12.48
CA CYS A 122 0.85 7.22 12.36
C CYS A 122 2.22 7.22 11.65
N VAL A 123 2.62 8.31 10.98
CA VAL A 123 3.97 8.48 10.42
C VAL A 123 4.90 9.31 11.33
N ASN A 124 4.40 9.79 12.46
CA ASN A 124 5.19 10.51 13.46
C ASN A 124 5.88 9.51 14.39
N GLU A 125 7.01 9.91 14.98
CA GLU A 125 7.75 9.15 16.00
C GLU A 125 8.27 7.77 15.55
N ILE A 126 8.21 7.45 14.25
CA ILE A 126 8.74 6.20 13.67
C ILE A 126 10.07 6.39 12.91
N ASP A 127 10.71 7.56 13.06
CA ASP A 127 11.87 8.00 12.28
C ASP A 127 11.58 8.04 10.76
N ALA A 128 10.37 8.45 10.39
CA ALA A 128 9.99 8.67 9.01
C ALA A 128 10.78 9.83 8.40
N GLN A 129 11.19 9.66 7.15
CA GLN A 129 11.94 10.63 6.38
C GLN A 129 11.02 11.38 5.42
N ARG A 130 11.19 12.69 5.33
CA ARG A 130 10.42 13.52 4.40
C ARG A 130 10.99 13.39 2.98
N VAL A 131 10.12 13.14 2.00
CA VAL A 131 10.49 12.96 0.58
C VAL A 131 9.84 14.04 -0.27
N LEU A 132 10.68 14.85 -0.93
CA LEU A 132 10.29 16.02 -1.72
C LEU A 132 10.33 15.77 -3.23
N GLY A 133 10.73 14.57 -3.65
CA GLY A 133 10.75 14.17 -5.04
C GLY A 133 11.73 13.03 -5.30
N TYR A 134 12.19 12.93 -6.54
CA TYR A 134 13.16 11.93 -7.00
C TYR A 134 14.33 12.59 -7.72
N THR A 135 15.43 11.87 -7.82
CA THR A 135 16.52 12.14 -8.74
C THR A 135 16.70 10.93 -9.65
N LEU A 136 16.70 11.14 -10.96
CA LEU A 136 16.98 10.11 -11.95
C LEU A 136 18.45 10.15 -12.35
N PHE A 137 19.07 8.99 -12.52
CA PHE A 137 20.46 8.83 -12.95
C PHE A 137 20.55 7.93 -14.16
N LYS A 138 21.27 8.37 -15.20
CA LYS A 138 21.53 7.61 -16.42
C LYS A 138 22.87 8.04 -17.02
N ASP A 139 23.75 7.06 -17.28
CA ASP A 139 25.01 7.25 -18.01
C ASP A 139 25.85 8.44 -17.49
N GLY A 140 25.99 8.52 -16.15
CA GLY A 140 26.74 9.59 -15.47
C GLY A 140 26.03 10.94 -15.38
N LYS A 141 24.87 11.10 -16.02
CA LYS A 141 24.01 12.29 -15.92
C LYS A 141 22.92 12.09 -14.88
N ASN A 142 22.41 13.21 -14.36
CA ASN A 142 21.28 13.18 -13.42
C ASN A 142 20.31 14.34 -13.66
N THR A 143 19.07 14.14 -13.24
CA THR A 143 18.04 15.20 -13.19
C THR A 143 17.19 15.07 -11.93
N LYS A 144 16.86 16.20 -11.32
CA LYS A 144 16.06 16.27 -10.10
C LYS A 144 14.61 16.59 -10.45
N LEU A 145 13.69 15.76 -9.98
CA LEU A 145 12.25 15.85 -10.15
C LEU A 145 11.59 16.13 -8.81
N SER A 146 11.19 17.38 -8.56
CA SER A 146 10.49 17.74 -7.34
C SER A 146 8.99 17.52 -7.46
N TYR A 147 8.36 17.09 -6.36
CA TYR A 147 6.90 16.98 -6.32
C TYR A 147 6.24 18.37 -6.45
N PRO A 148 5.07 18.47 -7.10
CA PRO A 148 4.34 19.73 -7.26
C PRO A 148 3.58 20.09 -5.96
N LEU A 149 4.31 20.59 -4.96
CA LEU A 149 3.77 20.81 -3.60
C LEU A 149 3.43 22.27 -3.27
N LYS A 150 3.54 23.20 -4.24
CA LYS A 150 3.46 24.65 -4.00
C LYS A 150 2.14 25.10 -3.38
N ASP A 151 1.04 24.47 -3.76
CA ASP A 151 -0.32 24.86 -3.35
C ASP A 151 -0.81 24.09 -2.12
N PHE A 152 0.06 23.32 -1.46
CA PHE A 152 -0.28 22.52 -0.28
C PHE A 152 0.38 23.08 0.99
N HIS A 153 -0.17 22.71 2.15
CA HIS A 153 0.44 23.02 3.44
C HIS A 153 1.91 22.52 3.48
N SER A 154 2.80 23.26 4.13
CA SER A 154 4.25 23.00 4.08
C SER A 154 4.67 21.61 4.56
N ASP A 155 3.84 20.99 5.40
CA ASP A 155 4.08 19.64 5.90
C ASP A 155 3.80 18.54 4.84
N VAL A 156 2.97 18.83 3.84
CA VAL A 156 2.61 17.88 2.77
C VAL A 156 3.85 17.57 1.94
N ALA A 157 4.26 16.30 1.99
CA ALA A 157 5.34 15.72 1.20
C ALA A 157 5.22 14.19 1.28
N GLY A 158 6.01 13.47 0.47
CA GLY A 158 6.14 12.04 0.65
C GLY A 158 6.75 11.71 2.02
N ARG A 159 6.54 10.47 2.46
CA ARG A 159 7.12 9.93 3.70
C ARG A 159 7.70 8.56 3.42
N SER A 160 8.95 8.34 3.77
CA SER A 160 9.55 7.00 3.75
C SER A 160 9.92 6.55 5.15
N PHE A 161 9.82 5.24 5.42
CA PHE A 161 9.93 4.68 6.77
C PHE A 161 10.12 3.17 6.71
N HIS A 162 10.52 2.58 7.83
CA HIS A 162 10.34 1.13 8.02
C HIS A 162 8.85 0.79 8.05
N ASN A 163 8.42 -0.08 7.13
CA ASN A 163 7.00 -0.43 6.98
C ASN A 163 6.39 -0.99 8.28
N GLY A 164 7.14 -1.82 9.00
CA GLY A 164 6.69 -2.44 10.25
C GLY A 164 6.22 -1.42 11.28
N ARG A 165 7.04 -0.39 11.53
CA ARG A 165 6.72 0.71 12.45
C ARG A 165 5.44 1.44 12.08
N PHE A 166 5.27 1.76 10.79
CA PHE A 166 4.05 2.39 10.30
C PHE A 166 2.81 1.51 10.51
N ILE A 167 2.91 0.21 10.21
CA ILE A 167 1.82 -0.74 10.44
C ILE A 167 1.47 -0.86 11.93
N GLN A 168 2.45 -0.88 12.82
CA GLN A 168 2.19 -0.92 14.27
C GLN A 168 1.45 0.33 14.74
N ARG A 169 1.86 1.53 14.31
CA ARG A 169 1.13 2.77 14.63
C ARG A 169 -0.30 2.76 14.12
N MET A 170 -0.55 2.23 12.92
CA MET A 170 -1.89 2.09 12.35
C MET A 170 -2.75 1.10 13.15
N ARG A 171 -2.19 -0.03 13.58
CA ARG A 171 -2.86 -1.04 14.40
C ARG A 171 -3.20 -0.51 15.80
N GLU A 172 -2.26 0.18 16.43
CA GLU A 172 -2.45 0.84 17.74
C GLU A 172 -3.58 1.88 17.66
N LYS A 173 -3.58 2.70 16.60
CA LYS A 173 -4.65 3.70 16.37
C LYS A 173 -6.00 3.03 16.19
N ALA A 174 -6.09 1.96 15.41
CA ALA A 174 -7.33 1.21 15.24
C ALA A 174 -7.80 0.58 16.55
N ALA A 175 -6.90 -0.08 17.30
CA ALA A 175 -7.22 -0.74 18.58
C ALA A 175 -7.56 0.24 19.72
N SER A 176 -7.19 1.51 19.60
CA SER A 176 -7.57 2.55 20.58
C SER A 176 -9.07 2.88 20.57
N LEU A 177 -9.80 2.47 19.53
CA LEU A 177 -11.24 2.71 19.41
C LEU A 177 -12.01 1.59 20.14
N PRO A 178 -12.97 1.93 21.03
CA PRO A 178 -13.63 0.95 21.91
C PRO A 178 -14.48 -0.09 21.15
N ASN A 179 -14.88 0.22 19.91
CA ASN A 179 -15.69 -0.61 19.03
C ASN A 179 -14.87 -1.37 17.96
N VAL A 180 -13.55 -1.31 18.03
CA VAL A 180 -12.66 -2.04 17.12
C VAL A 180 -11.87 -3.08 17.91
N ARG A 181 -12.08 -4.36 17.60
CA ARG A 181 -11.38 -5.48 18.22
C ARG A 181 -10.35 -6.06 17.25
N LEU A 182 -9.07 -5.99 17.61
CA LEU A 182 -7.99 -6.65 16.88
C LEU A 182 -7.73 -8.03 17.51
N GLU A 183 -7.71 -9.06 16.69
CA GLU A 183 -7.49 -10.44 17.11
C GLU A 183 -6.38 -11.10 16.28
N GLN A 184 -5.48 -11.82 16.94
CA GLN A 184 -4.45 -12.58 16.26
C GLN A 184 -4.97 -13.97 15.85
N GLY A 185 -5.13 -14.18 14.55
CA GLY A 185 -5.60 -15.44 13.98
C GLY A 185 -5.40 -15.51 12.46
N THR A 186 -5.33 -16.73 11.93
CA THR A 186 -5.19 -16.97 10.49
C THR A 186 -6.53 -17.35 9.91
N VAL A 187 -7.14 -16.46 9.11
CA VAL A 187 -8.36 -16.79 8.36
C VAL A 187 -8.05 -17.85 7.30
N THR A 188 -8.80 -18.96 7.35
CA THR A 188 -8.60 -20.13 6.50
C THR A 188 -9.60 -20.19 5.36
N SER A 189 -10.85 -19.78 5.59
CA SER A 189 -11.94 -19.82 4.60
C SER A 189 -13.03 -18.80 4.89
N LEU A 190 -13.87 -18.54 3.88
CA LEU A 190 -15.10 -17.77 4.01
C LEU A 190 -16.25 -18.70 4.37
N VAL A 191 -17.14 -18.25 5.25
CA VAL A 191 -18.41 -18.94 5.51
C VAL A 191 -19.43 -18.42 4.51
N GLU A 192 -19.93 -19.30 3.65
CA GLU A 192 -20.88 -18.96 2.60
C GLU A 192 -22.17 -19.79 2.73
N GLU A 193 -23.31 -19.10 2.70
CA GLU A 193 -24.63 -19.70 2.71
C GLU A 193 -25.45 -19.19 1.54
N LYS A 194 -25.88 -20.09 0.64
CA LYS A 194 -26.71 -19.78 -0.53
C LYS A 194 -26.17 -18.61 -1.37
N GLY A 195 -24.85 -18.58 -1.63
CA GLY A 195 -24.22 -17.52 -2.42
C GLY A 195 -23.88 -16.25 -1.63
N THR A 196 -24.17 -16.20 -0.33
CA THR A 196 -23.93 -15.01 0.51
C THR A 196 -22.87 -15.31 1.56
N ILE A 197 -21.83 -14.47 1.62
CA ILE A 197 -20.83 -14.55 2.69
C ILE A 197 -21.45 -14.11 4.01
N LYS A 198 -21.32 -14.97 5.03
CA LYS A 198 -21.86 -14.75 6.39
C LYS A 198 -20.77 -14.53 7.44
N GLY A 199 -19.50 -14.76 7.07
CA GLY A 199 -18.41 -14.70 8.03
C GLY A 199 -17.14 -15.36 7.54
N VAL A 200 -16.29 -15.76 8.48
CA VAL A 200 -14.99 -16.41 8.23
C VAL A 200 -14.74 -17.53 9.24
N GLN A 201 -14.02 -18.56 8.79
CA GLN A 201 -13.36 -19.52 9.69
C GLN A 201 -11.89 -19.12 9.83
N TYR A 202 -11.36 -19.25 11.02
CA TYR A 202 -9.98 -18.89 11.31
C TYR A 202 -9.39 -19.75 12.43
N LYS A 203 -8.06 -19.82 12.45
CA LYS A 203 -7.30 -20.46 13.52
C LYS A 203 -6.72 -19.41 14.43
N THR A 204 -6.99 -19.48 15.72
CA THR A 204 -6.38 -18.59 16.72
C THR A 204 -4.88 -18.87 16.82
N LYS A 205 -4.15 -18.01 17.54
CA LYS A 205 -2.71 -18.24 17.83
C LYS A 205 -2.44 -19.59 18.53
N THR A 206 -3.39 -20.11 19.32
CA THR A 206 -3.27 -21.40 20.01
C THR A 206 -3.61 -22.60 19.11
N GLY A 207 -4.06 -22.35 17.87
CA GLY A 207 -4.43 -23.38 16.90
C GLY A 207 -5.90 -23.81 16.97
N GLU A 208 -6.70 -23.19 17.83
CA GLU A 208 -8.14 -23.45 17.93
C GLU A 208 -8.88 -22.95 16.68
N GLU A 209 -9.79 -23.79 16.16
CA GLU A 209 -10.64 -23.41 15.04
C GLU A 209 -11.86 -22.65 15.53
N MET A 210 -12.01 -21.43 15.04
CA MET A 210 -13.07 -20.50 15.42
C MET A 210 -13.84 -20.06 14.18
N THR A 211 -15.10 -19.68 14.39
CA THR A 211 -15.92 -19.05 13.36
C THR A 211 -16.40 -17.69 13.85
N ALA A 212 -16.29 -16.67 13.00
CA ALA A 212 -16.84 -15.35 13.27
C ALA A 212 -17.86 -15.00 12.18
N TYR A 213 -19.01 -14.49 12.61
CA TYR A 213 -20.10 -14.07 11.72
C TYR A 213 -20.24 -12.55 11.71
N ALA A 214 -20.55 -11.99 10.55
CA ALA A 214 -20.90 -10.58 10.37
C ALA A 214 -21.69 -10.40 9.07
N PRO A 215 -22.57 -9.39 8.99
CA PRO A 215 -23.27 -9.06 7.75
C PRO A 215 -22.35 -8.58 6.63
N LEU A 216 -21.14 -8.09 6.95
CA LEU A 216 -20.13 -7.69 5.96
C LEU A 216 -18.74 -8.24 6.34
N THR A 217 -18.09 -8.90 5.37
CA THR A 217 -16.70 -9.34 5.47
C THR A 217 -15.88 -8.65 4.39
N ILE A 218 -14.77 -8.02 4.78
CA ILE A 218 -13.87 -7.28 3.90
C ILE A 218 -12.49 -7.94 3.92
N VAL A 219 -12.06 -8.46 2.77
CA VAL A 219 -10.77 -9.17 2.64
C VAL A 219 -9.65 -8.18 2.29
N CYS A 220 -8.67 -8.06 3.19
CA CYS A 220 -7.53 -7.14 3.13
C CYS A 220 -6.19 -7.86 3.43
N ASP A 221 -6.10 -9.14 3.07
CA ASP A 221 -4.97 -10.07 3.35
C ASP A 221 -3.76 -9.93 2.38
N GLY A 222 -3.81 -8.94 1.49
CA GLY A 222 -2.66 -8.46 0.71
C GLY A 222 -2.37 -9.21 -0.58
N CYS A 223 -1.17 -9.00 -1.13
CA CYS A 223 -0.82 -9.44 -2.48
C CYS A 223 -0.78 -10.98 -2.64
N PHE A 224 -0.58 -11.73 -1.56
CA PHE A 224 -0.57 -13.20 -1.52
C PHE A 224 -1.85 -13.81 -0.93
N SER A 225 -2.97 -13.09 -1.03
CA SER A 225 -4.28 -13.53 -0.55
C SER A 225 -4.59 -15.00 -0.86
N ASN A 226 -4.89 -15.78 0.19
CA ASN A 226 -5.39 -17.16 0.07
C ASN A 226 -6.88 -17.20 -0.30
N LEU A 227 -7.62 -16.13 0.00
CA LEU A 227 -9.06 -16.03 -0.25
C LEU A 227 -9.41 -15.48 -1.64
N ARG A 228 -8.46 -14.88 -2.37
CA ARG A 228 -8.74 -14.25 -3.67
C ARG A 228 -9.38 -15.19 -4.69
N ARG A 229 -8.95 -16.46 -4.74
CA ARG A 229 -9.46 -17.45 -5.71
C ARG A 229 -10.89 -17.89 -5.44
N SER A 230 -11.39 -17.78 -4.21
CA SER A 230 -12.80 -18.06 -3.91
C SER A 230 -13.70 -16.88 -4.26
N LEU A 231 -13.15 -15.67 -4.41
CA LEU A 231 -13.91 -14.45 -4.70
C LEU A 231 -13.89 -14.03 -6.18
N CYS A 232 -12.84 -14.37 -6.91
CA CYS A 232 -12.73 -14.06 -8.34
C CYS A 232 -11.79 -15.02 -9.07
N ASN A 233 -11.68 -14.88 -10.39
CA ASN A 233 -10.66 -15.56 -11.19
C ASN A 233 -9.46 -14.63 -11.42
N PRO A 234 -8.43 -14.64 -10.53
CA PRO A 234 -7.37 -13.66 -10.57
C PRO A 234 -6.39 -13.93 -11.72
N LYS A 235 -6.08 -12.89 -12.49
CA LYS A 235 -4.94 -12.89 -13.43
C LYS A 235 -3.74 -12.24 -12.74
N VAL A 236 -2.82 -13.05 -12.24
CA VAL A 236 -1.58 -12.57 -11.61
C VAL A 236 -0.41 -12.78 -12.57
N ASN A 237 0.24 -11.70 -12.97
CA ASN A 237 1.47 -11.72 -13.76
C ASN A 237 2.62 -11.18 -12.89
N ILE A 238 3.77 -11.86 -12.92
CA ILE A 238 4.99 -11.49 -12.21
C ILE A 238 6.10 -11.33 -13.26
N PRO A 239 6.36 -10.10 -13.76
CA PRO A 239 7.36 -9.82 -14.77
C PRO A 239 8.77 -9.69 -14.17
N SER A 240 8.88 -9.36 -12.89
CA SER A 240 10.14 -9.17 -12.17
C SER A 240 9.94 -9.27 -10.66
N CYS A 241 11.06 -9.30 -9.94
CA CYS A 241 11.11 -9.34 -8.48
C CYS A 241 12.05 -8.25 -7.95
N PHE A 242 11.68 -7.61 -6.83
CA PHE A 242 12.63 -6.75 -6.11
C PHE A 242 13.52 -7.57 -5.17
N VAL A 243 14.82 -7.26 -5.18
CA VAL A 243 15.80 -7.68 -4.17
C VAL A 243 16.18 -6.46 -3.35
N ALA A 244 16.05 -6.55 -2.03
CA ALA A 244 16.27 -5.42 -1.14
C ALA A 244 17.57 -5.51 -0.34
N LEU A 245 18.10 -4.35 -0.02
CA LEU A 245 19.29 -4.13 0.79
C LEU A 245 19.01 -2.99 1.78
N ILE A 246 19.62 -3.05 2.96
CA ILE A 246 19.69 -1.91 3.88
C ILE A 246 21.14 -1.43 3.92
N LEU A 247 21.36 -0.21 3.47
CA LEU A 247 22.66 0.44 3.48
C LEU A 247 22.76 1.32 4.72
N LYS A 248 23.78 1.08 5.54
CA LYS A 248 24.11 1.86 6.74
C LYS A 248 25.36 2.70 6.50
N ASN A 249 25.49 3.81 7.22
CA ASN A 249 26.69 4.66 7.17
C ASN A 249 27.03 5.18 5.76
N CYS A 250 26.00 5.44 4.96
CA CYS A 250 26.06 5.93 3.59
C CYS A 250 25.26 7.23 3.47
N GLN A 251 25.64 8.09 2.54
CA GLN A 251 24.88 9.32 2.23
C GLN A 251 24.49 9.32 0.77
N LEU A 252 23.23 9.69 0.52
CA LEU A 252 22.73 9.92 -0.83
C LEU A 252 23.02 11.37 -1.25
N PRO A 253 23.33 11.63 -2.53
CA PRO A 253 23.79 12.94 -3.01
C PRO A 253 22.71 14.03 -2.98
N TYR A 254 21.44 13.65 -2.93
CA TYR A 254 20.31 14.57 -2.89
C TYR A 254 19.45 14.26 -1.66
N LYS A 255 19.54 15.09 -0.64
CA LYS A 255 18.73 14.94 0.58
C LYS A 255 17.24 15.01 0.25
N ASN A 256 16.43 14.27 1.00
CA ASN A 256 14.96 14.25 0.90
C ASN A 256 14.44 13.89 -0.51
N HIS A 257 15.21 13.17 -1.32
CA HIS A 257 14.77 12.69 -2.63
C HIS A 257 15.03 11.18 -2.69
N GLY A 258 14.14 10.43 -3.35
CA GLY A 258 14.46 9.09 -3.79
C GLY A 258 15.43 9.12 -4.98
N HIS A 259 16.20 8.06 -5.19
CA HIS A 259 17.19 7.97 -6.25
C HIS A 259 16.82 6.79 -7.14
N VAL A 260 16.60 7.06 -8.41
CA VAL A 260 16.29 6.05 -9.41
C VAL A 260 17.47 5.97 -10.36
N ILE A 261 18.17 4.84 -10.34
CA ILE A 261 19.24 4.54 -11.28
C ILE A 261 18.64 3.75 -12.41
N LEU A 262 18.70 4.30 -13.62
CA LEU A 262 18.31 3.62 -14.86
C LEU A 262 19.44 2.69 -15.31
N ALA A 263 19.71 1.69 -14.46
CA ALA A 263 20.74 0.68 -14.62
C ALA A 263 20.35 -0.39 -15.67
N ASN A 264 21.33 -1.20 -16.06
CA ASN A 264 21.13 -2.34 -16.95
C ASN A 264 21.17 -3.66 -16.13
N PRO A 265 20.27 -4.62 -16.38
CA PRO A 265 19.14 -4.57 -17.33
C PRO A 265 17.91 -3.82 -16.78
N SER A 266 17.89 -3.52 -15.48
CA SER A 266 16.70 -3.09 -14.74
C SER A 266 17.02 -1.95 -13.77
N PRO A 267 16.01 -1.14 -13.38
CA PRO A 267 16.24 0.00 -12.49
C PRO A 267 16.61 -0.42 -11.06
N ILE A 268 17.34 0.47 -10.38
CA ILE A 268 17.66 0.36 -8.95
C ILE A 268 17.10 1.59 -8.25
N LEU A 269 16.35 1.38 -7.17
CA LEU A 269 15.77 2.44 -6.35
C LEU A 269 16.54 2.55 -5.04
N LEU A 270 16.86 3.76 -4.61
CA LEU A 270 17.38 4.04 -3.29
C LEU A 270 16.56 5.14 -2.62
N TYR A 271 16.27 5.00 -1.34
CA TYR A 271 15.62 6.03 -0.56
C TYR A 271 15.90 5.82 0.92
N GLN A 272 15.96 6.92 1.67
CA GLN A 272 16.21 6.86 3.10
C GLN A 272 14.95 6.39 3.83
N ILE A 273 15.06 5.40 4.72
CA ILE A 273 13.92 4.85 5.50
C ILE A 273 14.04 5.10 7.01
N SER A 274 15.18 5.60 7.45
CA SER A 274 15.43 6.07 8.81
C SER A 274 16.57 7.10 8.79
N SER A 275 16.81 7.78 9.90
CA SER A 275 17.95 8.69 10.08
C SER A 275 19.32 8.04 9.78
N THR A 276 19.41 6.71 9.80
CA THR A 276 20.67 5.96 9.64
C THR A 276 20.68 4.93 8.51
N GLU A 277 19.53 4.67 7.89
CA GLU A 277 19.36 3.56 6.93
C GLU A 277 18.76 4.02 5.61
N ILE A 278 19.32 3.48 4.53
CA ILE A 278 18.84 3.64 3.16
C ILE A 278 18.37 2.28 2.65
N ARG A 279 17.13 2.22 2.18
CA ARG A 279 16.65 1.09 1.37
C ARG A 279 17.28 1.18 -0.01
N CYS A 280 17.81 0.07 -0.50
CA CYS A 280 18.13 -0.12 -1.91
C CYS A 280 17.31 -1.30 -2.44
N LEU A 281 16.55 -1.08 -3.51
CA LEU A 281 15.75 -2.08 -4.21
C LEU A 281 16.33 -2.28 -5.62
N VAL A 282 16.74 -3.49 -5.92
CA VAL A 282 17.22 -3.89 -7.24
C VAL A 282 16.09 -4.65 -7.92
N ASP A 283 15.59 -4.14 -9.05
CA ASP A 283 14.69 -4.92 -9.88
C ASP A 283 15.47 -6.01 -10.62
N VAL A 284 15.05 -7.26 -10.45
CA VAL A 284 15.61 -8.44 -11.13
C VAL A 284 14.54 -8.95 -12.10
N PRO A 285 14.74 -8.83 -13.41
CA PRO A 285 13.73 -9.20 -14.39
C PRO A 285 13.55 -10.72 -14.44
N GLY A 286 12.32 -11.15 -14.73
CA GLY A 286 11.93 -12.56 -14.80
C GLY A 286 11.37 -13.12 -13.50
N GLN A 287 10.93 -14.37 -13.55
CA GLN A 287 10.28 -15.06 -12.43
C GLN A 287 11.27 -15.75 -11.48
N LYS A 288 12.52 -15.94 -11.91
CA LYS A 288 13.57 -16.57 -11.12
C LYS A 288 14.62 -15.54 -10.78
N VAL A 289 14.97 -15.45 -9.51
CA VAL A 289 16.10 -14.63 -9.05
C VAL A 289 17.29 -15.54 -8.69
N PRO A 290 18.52 -15.02 -8.70
CA PRO A 290 19.70 -15.76 -8.26
C PRO A 290 19.53 -16.36 -6.85
N SER A 291 20.09 -17.55 -6.60
CA SER A 291 19.95 -18.18 -5.30
C SER A 291 20.75 -17.47 -4.21
N ILE A 292 20.16 -17.37 -3.03
CA ILE A 292 20.78 -16.77 -1.84
C ILE A 292 21.71 -17.78 -1.17
N THR A 293 21.25 -19.03 -1.06
CA THR A 293 21.87 -20.07 -0.23
C THR A 293 23.19 -20.56 -0.80
N ASN A 294 23.36 -20.50 -2.12
CA ASN A 294 24.60 -20.88 -2.81
C ASN A 294 25.50 -19.67 -3.16
N GLY A 295 25.12 -18.46 -2.76
CA GLY A 295 25.91 -17.24 -2.99
C GLY A 295 25.77 -16.60 -4.38
N GLU A 296 24.97 -17.16 -5.31
CA GLU A 296 24.74 -16.57 -6.63
C GLU A 296 24.19 -15.14 -6.55
N MET A 297 23.28 -14.86 -5.61
CA MET A 297 22.75 -13.52 -5.39
C MET A 297 23.85 -12.56 -4.94
N ALA A 298 24.70 -12.98 -4.01
CA ALA A 298 25.82 -12.15 -3.57
C ALA A 298 26.80 -11.87 -4.73
N HIS A 299 27.05 -12.87 -5.59
CA HIS A 299 27.84 -12.69 -6.80
C HIS A 299 27.17 -11.70 -7.75
N TYR A 300 25.89 -11.88 -8.09
CA TYR A 300 25.12 -10.98 -8.96
C TYR A 300 25.13 -9.53 -8.47
N LEU A 301 24.90 -9.30 -7.17
CA LEU A 301 24.94 -7.97 -6.59
C LEU A 301 26.33 -7.34 -6.68
N LYS A 302 27.39 -8.13 -6.50
CA LYS A 302 28.80 -7.66 -6.59
C LYS A 302 29.21 -7.31 -8.02
N THR A 303 28.88 -8.16 -8.98
CA THR A 303 29.38 -8.05 -10.35
C THR A 303 28.50 -7.14 -11.20
N ASN A 304 27.18 -7.19 -11.01
CA ASN A 304 26.23 -6.55 -11.92
C ASN A 304 25.63 -5.27 -11.32
N VAL A 305 25.41 -5.22 -10.01
CA VAL A 305 24.71 -4.09 -9.36
C VAL A 305 25.69 -3.06 -8.81
N ALA A 306 26.65 -3.48 -7.97
CA ALA A 306 27.54 -2.57 -7.26
C ALA A 306 28.29 -1.57 -8.16
N PRO A 307 28.85 -1.96 -9.34
CA PRO A 307 29.53 -1.01 -10.23
C PRO A 307 28.64 0.12 -10.74
N GLN A 308 27.32 -0.12 -10.86
CA GLN A 308 26.34 0.86 -11.35
C GLN A 308 25.83 1.79 -10.23
N VAL A 309 26.05 1.44 -8.96
CA VAL A 309 25.64 2.22 -7.77
C VAL A 309 26.80 3.03 -7.20
N TYR A 310 28.04 2.55 -7.36
CA TYR A 310 29.25 3.06 -6.69
C TYR A 310 29.51 4.56 -6.92
N ASN A 311 29.21 5.08 -8.11
CA ASN A 311 29.44 6.49 -8.41
C ASN A 311 28.40 7.43 -7.78
N LEU A 312 27.25 6.89 -7.33
CA LEU A 312 26.14 7.68 -6.79
C LEU A 312 26.18 7.78 -5.27
N VAL A 313 26.46 6.67 -4.60
CA VAL A 313 26.63 6.64 -3.15
C VAL A 313 28.10 6.87 -2.90
N ALA A 314 28.49 7.94 -2.20
CA ALA A 314 29.87 8.23 -1.83
C ALA A 314 30.42 7.19 -0.82
N MET A 315 30.44 5.92 -1.21
CA MET A 315 30.97 4.80 -0.46
C MET A 315 32.48 4.87 -0.58
N LYS A 316 33.17 5.11 0.54
CA LYS A 316 34.63 4.90 0.60
C LYS A 316 34.93 3.44 0.17
N PRO A 317 35.96 3.18 -0.66
CA PRO A 317 36.28 1.85 -1.17
C PRO A 317 36.39 0.76 -0.08
N SER A 318 36.86 1.15 1.11
CA SER A 318 37.00 0.27 2.28
C SER A 318 35.69 -0.20 2.93
N LYS A 319 34.52 0.29 2.48
CA LYS A 319 33.20 -0.07 3.03
C LYS A 319 32.38 -0.99 2.12
N LEU A 320 32.93 -1.44 0.99
CA LEU A 320 32.29 -2.48 0.17
C LEU A 320 31.98 -3.74 1.01
N SER A 321 32.85 -4.10 1.97
CA SER A 321 32.66 -5.23 2.89
C SER A 321 31.39 -5.15 3.75
N LEU A 322 30.92 -3.93 4.07
CA LEU A 322 29.70 -3.67 4.84
C LEU A 322 28.42 -3.72 4.00
N PHE A 323 28.53 -3.57 2.67
CA PHE A 323 27.43 -3.86 1.73
C PHE A 323 27.00 -5.35 1.80
N TYR A 324 27.89 -6.21 2.31
CA TYR A 324 27.74 -7.66 2.28
C TYR A 324 27.29 -8.32 3.60
N HIS A 325 27.17 -7.58 4.71
CA HIS A 325 26.89 -8.15 6.05
C HIS A 325 25.46 -7.93 6.56
N SER A 326 24.56 -7.36 5.76
CA SER A 326 23.16 -7.14 6.17
C SER A 326 22.21 -7.34 4.99
N PHE A 327 22.23 -8.56 4.44
CA PHE A 327 21.23 -9.00 3.47
C PHE A 327 19.99 -9.47 4.19
N LYS A 328 18.87 -8.76 4.01
CA LYS A 328 17.54 -9.36 4.16
C LYS A 328 16.89 -9.33 2.78
N ILE A 329 16.76 -10.49 2.17
CA ILE A 329 16.17 -10.62 0.84
C ILE A 329 14.72 -10.99 1.03
N TYR A 330 13.85 -10.17 0.48
CA TYR A 330 12.43 -10.41 0.47
C TYR A 330 12.01 -10.57 -0.97
N TYR A 331 11.17 -11.56 -1.21
CA TYR A 331 10.60 -11.81 -2.51
C TYR A 331 9.27 -11.09 -2.62
N GLN A 332 9.15 -10.18 -3.59
CA GLN A 332 7.85 -9.70 -4.01
C GLN A 332 7.83 -9.57 -5.54
N GLY A 333 6.91 -10.29 -6.16
CA GLY A 333 6.63 -10.13 -7.59
C GLY A 333 5.91 -8.80 -7.85
N ILE A 334 6.36 -8.05 -8.85
CA ILE A 334 5.67 -6.82 -9.27
C ILE A 334 4.39 -7.21 -10.02
N THR A 335 3.22 -7.12 -9.39
CA THR A 335 1.98 -7.41 -10.12
C THR A 335 1.61 -6.22 -11.00
N GLY A 336 1.76 -6.36 -12.31
CA GLY A 336 1.19 -5.42 -13.27
C GLY A 336 -0.28 -5.74 -13.48
N ASN A 337 -1.18 -4.91 -12.95
CA ASN A 337 -2.53 -4.68 -13.49
C ASN A 337 -3.07 -3.36 -12.95
N HIS A 338 -3.54 -2.51 -13.88
CA HIS A 338 -4.36 -1.35 -13.59
C HIS A 338 -5.70 -1.82 -12.99
N ILE A 339 -6.15 -1.15 -11.93
CA ILE A 339 -7.55 -1.17 -11.49
C ILE A 339 -8.34 -0.33 -12.49
#